data_AF-A0A6N7WVM9-F1
#
_entry.id   AF-A0A6N7WVM9-F1
#
_cell.length_a   1.000
_cell.length_b   1.000
_cell.length_c   1.000
_cell.angle_alpha   90.00
_cell.angle_beta   90.00
_cell.angle_gamma   90.00
#
_symmetry.space_group_name_H-M   'P 1'
#
loop_
_entity.id
_entity.type
_entity.pdbx_description
1 polymer ?
#
loop_
_entity_poly.entity_id
_entity_poly.type
_entity_poly.pdbx_seq_one_letter_code
_entity_poly.pdbx_strand_id
1 'polypeptide(L)'
;MFQTFCEGGIVTDEKDQAPERLVPVEQNSEDAVEDADASAVVDPGRFGRVAQGARAAVAPDSVPGEGKSRRPGRAVIALVLVVVLVGCIAAAATYGAELWGGKSVPYVVGTPQETASGKIRAKGLAVKVATVASDDPEGTVVRTSPASGTRAQVGSTVTIYVAKARVVPKVSGLQLGEAKKALRKAGAKNFSIAYVASGAADGSVVATEPAEGATFQASDTITIKVARPYTVPYVVGKTEADARAAVAEAGLTASVTYVKSDEDAQTVVAADPAPGTTIEQGATVTLQVSAPYPSDYHHLREYFNYKTHVTEFLKGEGFQLASSSTGDGGVARVLYTSADKGNVTVTDTPFSHSFPKGTGTADVLASGAALAGIRLDFASADLPANASSLDAAAVRQLADACGFTGMSQTLTQDQVVVPSNLRKSSAQFVCAYGEMGDYCWSVLIVRDADRTRATATCAPKSLYDAYDLGKFNNSICDMIACVDVYG
;
A
#
# COMPACT_ATOMS: atom_id res chain seq x y z
N MET A 1 -52.46 6.03 -16.22
CA MET A 1 -51.48 6.29 -17.30
C MET A 1 -50.32 5.33 -17.02
N PHE A 2 -50.52 4.05 -17.37
CA PHE A 2 -49.78 3.30 -18.41
C PHE A 2 -48.26 3.26 -18.09
N GLN A 3 -47.58 2.13 -17.87
CA GLN A 3 -47.78 0.79 -18.44
C GLN A 3 -46.92 -0.27 -17.72
N THR A 4 -47.49 -1.45 -17.52
CA THR A 4 -46.87 -2.76 -17.21
C THR A 4 -46.34 -3.41 -18.50
N PHE A 5 -45.21 -4.13 -18.50
CA PHE A 5 -44.77 -5.20 -19.46
C PHE A 5 -43.31 -5.57 -19.10
N CYS A 6 -42.76 -6.79 -19.14
CA CYS A 6 -43.17 -8.20 -19.06
C CYS A 6 -41.87 -9.01 -18.87
N GLU A 7 -42.03 -10.25 -18.41
CA GLU A 7 -41.07 -11.34 -18.37
C GLU A 7 -40.36 -11.64 -19.71
N GLY A 8 -39.23 -12.37 -19.63
CA GLY A 8 -38.72 -13.15 -20.76
C GLY A 8 -37.26 -13.56 -20.60
N GLY A 9 -37.01 -14.72 -19.98
CA GLY A 9 -35.74 -15.43 -20.13
C GLY A 9 -35.64 -16.10 -21.50
N ILE A 10 -34.41 -16.42 -21.93
CA ILE A 10 -34.05 -17.56 -22.80
C ILE A 10 -32.55 -17.85 -22.61
N VAL A 11 -32.26 -19.13 -22.48
CA VAL A 11 -30.97 -19.83 -22.40
C VAL A 11 -30.48 -20.15 -23.82
N THR A 12 -29.15 -20.10 -24.05
CA THR A 12 -28.28 -21.09 -24.77
C THR A 12 -26.89 -20.45 -24.90
N ASP A 13 -25.86 -20.98 -24.21
CA ASP A 13 -24.92 -22.03 -24.65
C ASP A 13 -23.91 -21.51 -25.69
N GLU A 14 -22.62 -21.46 -25.34
CA GLU A 14 -21.52 -22.08 -26.11
C GLU A 14 -20.13 -21.80 -25.48
N LYS A 15 -19.55 -22.88 -24.97
CA LYS A 15 -18.12 -23.30 -24.90
C LYS A 15 -16.93 -22.33 -25.01
N ASP A 16 -15.92 -22.75 -24.24
CA ASP A 16 -14.47 -22.61 -24.45
C ASP A 16 -13.80 -21.26 -24.18
N GLN A 17 -13.16 -21.13 -23.01
CA GLN A 17 -11.68 -21.11 -22.92
C GLN A 17 -11.20 -21.12 -21.47
N ALA A 18 -10.47 -22.18 -21.12
CA ALA A 18 -9.64 -22.29 -19.91
C ALA A 18 -8.32 -21.52 -20.10
N PRO A 19 -7.60 -21.19 -19.00
CA PRO A 19 -6.57 -20.16 -18.97
C PRO A 19 -5.22 -20.64 -19.52
N GLU A 20 -4.56 -19.81 -20.34
CA GLU A 20 -3.20 -20.08 -20.78
C GLU A 20 -2.21 -20.07 -19.61
N ARG A 21 -1.51 -21.18 -19.51
CA ARG A 21 -0.53 -21.55 -18.50
C ARG A 21 0.84 -21.12 -18.98
N LEU A 22 1.53 -20.34 -18.13
CA LEU A 22 2.94 -20.00 -18.24
C LEU A 22 3.82 -21.26 -18.41
N VAL A 23 4.71 -21.24 -19.41
CA VAL A 23 5.89 -22.13 -19.53
C VAL A 23 7.06 -21.28 -20.09
N PRO A 24 8.31 -21.46 -19.60
CA PRO A 24 9.38 -20.46 -19.69
C PRO A 24 10.28 -20.67 -20.91
N VAL A 25 11.01 -19.61 -21.29
CA VAL A 25 12.11 -19.70 -22.25
C VAL A 25 13.42 -19.54 -21.48
N GLU A 26 14.20 -20.61 -21.48
CA GLU A 26 15.55 -20.70 -20.94
C GLU A 26 16.56 -20.92 -22.09
N GLN A 27 17.77 -20.40 -21.88
CA GLN A 27 19.06 -20.84 -22.43
C GLN A 27 19.47 -20.43 -23.87
N ASN A 28 20.44 -19.51 -23.93
CA ASN A 28 21.87 -19.80 -24.19
C ASN A 28 22.57 -18.50 -24.64
N SER A 29 23.85 -18.25 -24.42
CA SER A 29 24.89 -18.84 -23.58
C SER A 29 26.10 -17.91 -23.69
N GLU A 30 26.89 -17.94 -22.63
CA GLU A 30 28.14 -17.24 -22.34
C GLU A 30 29.28 -17.25 -23.39
N ASP A 31 30.11 -16.20 -23.29
CA ASP A 31 31.58 -16.20 -23.12
C ASP A 31 32.58 -15.75 -24.21
N ALA A 32 33.44 -14.82 -23.72
CA ALA A 32 34.90 -14.63 -23.89
C ALA A 32 35.48 -14.34 -25.29
N VAL A 33 36.24 -13.27 -25.58
CA VAL A 33 37.51 -12.73 -25.03
C VAL A 33 38.65 -13.77 -24.98
N GLU A 34 39.63 -13.70 -25.90
CA GLU A 34 41.04 -13.26 -25.67
C GLU A 34 42.01 -13.75 -26.78
N ASP A 35 42.78 -12.79 -27.29
CA ASP A 35 44.14 -12.75 -27.89
C ASP A 35 44.87 -13.86 -28.70
N ALA A 36 45.54 -13.34 -29.75
CA ALA A 36 46.86 -13.66 -30.36
C ALA A 36 47.08 -15.07 -30.99
N ASP A 37 47.80 -15.29 -32.10
CA ASP A 37 48.91 -14.60 -32.76
C ASP A 37 49.05 -15.08 -34.23
N ALA A 38 49.75 -14.29 -35.04
CA ALA A 38 50.47 -14.56 -36.30
C ALA A 38 50.03 -15.69 -37.27
N SER A 39 49.68 -15.33 -38.51
CA SER A 39 50.62 -15.28 -39.65
C SER A 39 49.91 -15.27 -41.02
N ALA A 40 50.42 -14.40 -41.90
CA ALA A 40 50.41 -14.37 -43.37
C ALA A 40 49.31 -15.11 -44.17
N VAL A 41 48.66 -14.40 -45.10
CA VAL A 41 48.98 -14.40 -46.55
C VAL A 41 47.92 -13.58 -47.30
N VAL A 42 48.42 -12.80 -48.26
CA VAL A 42 47.71 -11.99 -49.26
C VAL A 42 46.91 -12.90 -50.21
N ASP A 43 45.65 -12.55 -50.52
CA ASP A 43 44.88 -13.19 -51.61
C ASP A 43 44.54 -12.17 -52.72
N PRO A 44 44.76 -12.50 -54.01
CA PRO A 44 44.62 -11.57 -55.14
C PRO A 44 43.28 -11.75 -55.87
N GLY A 45 42.89 -10.77 -56.69
CA GLY A 45 41.93 -11.06 -57.76
C GLY A 45 41.02 -9.91 -58.18
N ARG A 46 41.45 -9.16 -59.20
CA ARG A 46 40.52 -8.65 -60.22
C ARG A 46 41.32 -8.31 -61.47
N PHE A 47 41.15 -9.09 -62.55
CA PHE A 47 40.69 -8.61 -63.85
C PHE A 47 40.40 -9.82 -64.76
N GLY A 48 39.26 -9.73 -65.45
CA GLY A 48 38.54 -10.85 -66.03
C GLY A 48 39.10 -11.44 -67.32
N ARG A 49 38.58 -12.65 -67.55
CA ARG A 49 38.54 -13.49 -68.76
C ARG A 49 38.54 -12.71 -70.08
N VAL A 50 39.31 -13.22 -71.05
CA VAL A 50 38.82 -13.46 -72.42
C VAL A 50 39.29 -14.82 -72.92
N ALA A 51 38.37 -15.42 -73.66
CA ALA A 51 38.25 -16.70 -74.33
C ALA A 51 39.42 -17.26 -75.16
N GLN A 52 39.32 -18.58 -75.38
CA GLN A 52 39.66 -19.36 -76.58
C GLN A 52 41.14 -19.38 -76.99
N GLY A 53 41.81 -20.50 -77.20
CA GLY A 53 41.39 -21.85 -77.55
C GLY A 53 42.43 -22.39 -78.53
N ALA A 54 42.85 -23.66 -78.36
CA ALA A 54 43.46 -24.56 -79.37
C ALA A 54 44.66 -24.02 -80.20
N ARG A 55 45.82 -24.66 -80.35
CA ARG A 55 46.22 -26.07 -80.51
C ARG A 55 47.77 -26.02 -80.55
N ALA A 56 48.47 -26.82 -79.75
CA ALA A 56 49.12 -28.07 -80.18
C ALA A 56 50.08 -27.95 -81.38
N ALA A 57 51.39 -28.07 -81.11
CA ALA A 57 52.32 -29.03 -81.75
C ALA A 57 53.74 -28.78 -81.18
N VAL A 58 54.28 -29.72 -80.41
CA VAL A 58 55.31 -30.71 -80.81
C VAL A 58 56.74 -30.20 -80.58
N ALA A 59 57.43 -30.94 -79.70
CA ALA A 59 58.86 -30.97 -79.38
C ALA A 59 59.73 -31.27 -80.64
N PRO A 60 61.09 -31.35 -80.64
CA PRO A 60 61.94 -31.62 -79.48
C PRO A 60 63.37 -31.03 -79.46
N ASP A 61 63.99 -31.26 -78.31
CA ASP A 61 65.39 -31.63 -78.05
C ASP A 61 66.59 -30.81 -78.55
N SER A 62 67.33 -30.38 -77.52
CA SER A 62 68.74 -30.70 -77.25
C SER A 62 69.79 -29.58 -77.32
N VAL A 63 70.24 -29.21 -76.10
CA VAL A 63 71.67 -29.13 -75.66
C VAL A 63 72.50 -27.94 -76.22
N PRO A 64 73.64 -27.55 -75.64
CA PRO A 64 73.95 -26.93 -74.35
C PRO A 64 74.64 -25.55 -74.55
N GLY A 65 75.07 -24.86 -73.48
CA GLY A 65 76.08 -23.81 -73.63
C GLY A 65 76.27 -22.86 -72.46
N GLU A 66 77.42 -22.97 -71.81
CA GLU A 66 78.03 -21.97 -70.93
C GLU A 66 78.00 -20.54 -71.50
N GLY A 67 77.91 -19.53 -70.62
CA GLY A 67 78.08 -18.14 -71.04
C GLY A 67 77.85 -17.10 -69.95
N LYS A 68 78.86 -16.87 -69.11
CA LYS A 68 78.99 -15.72 -68.20
C LYS A 68 78.92 -14.39 -68.98
N SER A 69 78.02 -13.46 -68.62
CA SER A 69 78.32 -12.02 -68.74
C SER A 69 77.51 -11.14 -67.78
N ARG A 70 78.22 -10.27 -67.05
CA ARG A 70 77.71 -9.23 -66.16
C ARG A 70 77.10 -8.09 -66.97
N ARG A 71 75.94 -7.52 -66.56
CA ARG A 71 75.56 -6.13 -66.90
C ARG A 71 74.78 -5.41 -65.77
N PRO A 72 74.90 -4.07 -65.65
CA PRO A 72 74.78 -3.32 -64.40
C PRO A 72 73.46 -2.51 -64.35
N GLY A 73 72.32 -3.19 -64.17
CA GLY A 73 71.01 -2.51 -64.02
C GLY A 73 70.39 -2.59 -62.63
N ARG A 74 70.61 -3.69 -61.91
CA ARG A 74 69.99 -3.95 -60.59
C ARG A 74 70.64 -3.17 -59.45
N ALA A 75 71.95 -2.93 -59.53
CA ALA A 75 72.67 -2.16 -58.52
C ALA A 75 72.24 -0.68 -58.50
N VAL A 76 71.94 -0.11 -59.67
CA VAL A 76 71.49 1.29 -59.78
C VAL A 76 70.06 1.44 -59.24
N ILE A 77 69.16 0.50 -59.55
CA ILE A 77 67.78 0.50 -59.02
C ILE A 77 67.78 0.29 -57.49
N ALA A 78 68.60 -0.63 -56.98
CA ALA A 78 68.76 -0.83 -55.55
C ALA A 78 69.33 0.42 -54.85
N LEU A 79 70.32 1.09 -55.45
CA LEU A 79 70.89 2.34 -54.94
C LEU A 79 69.84 3.46 -54.92
N VAL A 80 69.04 3.62 -55.96
CA VAL A 80 67.96 4.63 -56.02
C VAL A 80 66.89 4.34 -54.97
N LEU A 81 66.48 3.09 -54.78
CA LEU A 81 65.52 2.73 -53.72
C LEU A 81 66.09 2.97 -52.32
N VAL A 82 67.38 2.69 -52.10
CA VAL A 82 68.05 3.01 -50.82
C VAL A 82 68.15 4.52 -50.63
N VAL A 83 68.46 5.31 -51.66
CA VAL A 83 68.52 6.77 -51.57
C VAL A 83 67.12 7.36 -51.35
N VAL A 84 66.07 6.82 -51.98
CA VAL A 84 64.68 7.22 -51.72
C VAL A 84 64.27 6.80 -50.30
N LEU A 85 64.63 5.61 -49.84
CA LEU A 85 64.35 5.15 -48.48
C LEU A 85 65.08 6.02 -47.45
N VAL A 86 66.36 6.31 -47.65
CA VAL A 86 67.16 7.21 -46.81
C VAL A 86 66.62 8.63 -46.88
N GLY A 87 66.17 9.09 -48.05
CA GLY A 87 65.50 10.38 -48.23
C GLY A 87 64.17 10.45 -47.51
N CYS A 88 63.36 9.38 -47.53
CA CYS A 88 62.11 9.26 -46.78
C CYS A 88 62.36 9.18 -45.28
N ILE A 89 63.39 8.45 -44.83
CA ILE A 89 63.81 8.37 -43.42
C ILE A 89 64.33 9.74 -42.96
N ALA A 90 65.15 10.42 -43.77
CA ALA A 90 65.65 11.76 -43.48
C ALA A 90 64.52 12.79 -43.50
N ALA A 91 63.57 12.68 -44.43
CA ALA A 91 62.37 13.53 -44.46
C ALA A 91 61.49 13.28 -43.24
N ALA A 92 61.25 12.03 -42.85
CA ALA A 92 60.48 11.69 -41.64
C ALA A 92 61.20 12.15 -40.36
N ALA A 93 62.52 11.97 -40.27
CA ALA A 93 63.35 12.40 -39.15
C ALA A 93 63.41 13.93 -39.05
N THR A 94 63.60 14.64 -40.17
CA THR A 94 63.63 16.11 -40.19
C THR A 94 62.24 16.73 -40.03
N TYR A 95 61.17 16.03 -40.44
CA TYR A 95 59.79 16.38 -40.15
C TYR A 95 59.47 16.23 -38.65
N GLY A 96 59.90 15.12 -38.03
CA GLY A 96 59.77 14.89 -36.58
C GLY A 96 60.63 15.82 -35.72
N ALA A 97 61.79 16.25 -36.25
CA ALA A 97 62.68 17.20 -35.59
C ALA A 97 62.20 18.67 -35.66
N GLU A 98 60.99 18.94 -36.18
CA GLU A 98 60.39 20.27 -36.27
C GLU A 98 61.24 21.28 -37.11
N LEU A 99 62.17 20.82 -37.96
CA LEU A 99 63.12 21.66 -38.74
C LEU A 99 62.49 22.46 -39.88
N TRP A 100 61.25 22.12 -40.25
CA TRP A 100 60.51 22.70 -41.39
C TRP A 100 59.41 23.71 -40.95
N GLY A 101 59.60 24.39 -39.82
CA GLY A 101 58.68 25.41 -39.29
C GLY A 101 57.42 24.85 -38.59
N GLY A 102 56.86 25.57 -37.62
CA GLY A 102 55.71 25.10 -36.81
C GLY A 102 56.10 24.08 -35.71
N LYS A 103 55.17 23.84 -34.78
CA LYS A 103 55.37 23.05 -33.56
C LYS A 103 54.24 22.04 -33.41
N SER A 104 54.56 20.81 -33.00
CA SER A 104 53.55 19.77 -32.79
C SER A 104 52.80 20.01 -31.48
N VAL A 105 51.47 19.91 -31.51
CA VAL A 105 50.64 20.02 -30.31
C VAL A 105 50.99 18.86 -29.36
N PRO A 106 51.47 19.13 -28.13
CA PRO A 106 51.84 18.09 -27.19
C PRO A 106 50.61 17.31 -26.71
N TYR A 107 50.82 16.04 -26.35
CA TYR A 107 49.78 15.25 -25.69
C TYR A 107 49.60 15.73 -24.25
N VAL A 108 48.42 16.29 -23.96
CA VAL A 108 48.07 16.86 -22.64
C VAL A 108 46.73 16.36 -22.11
N VAL A 109 46.10 15.40 -22.79
CA VAL A 109 44.85 14.77 -22.32
C VAL A 109 45.11 14.04 -21.00
N GLY A 110 44.21 14.18 -20.04
CA GLY A 110 44.31 13.65 -18.68
C GLY A 110 45.21 14.46 -17.74
N THR A 111 45.82 15.57 -18.19
CA THR A 111 46.64 16.43 -17.32
C THR A 111 45.86 17.63 -16.79
N PRO A 112 46.22 18.20 -15.61
CA PRO A 112 45.61 19.42 -15.09
C PRO A 112 45.76 20.60 -16.03
N GLN A 113 44.74 21.47 -16.11
CA GLN A 113 44.68 22.63 -17.00
C GLN A 113 45.95 23.49 -16.96
N GLU A 114 46.49 23.78 -15.78
CA GLU A 114 47.69 24.61 -15.63
C GLU A 114 48.93 23.94 -16.23
N THR A 115 49.13 22.66 -15.94
CA THR A 115 50.24 21.86 -16.49
C THR A 115 50.13 21.72 -18.01
N ALA A 116 48.93 21.46 -18.53
CA ALA A 116 48.66 21.39 -19.96
C ALA A 116 48.97 22.71 -20.65
N SER A 117 48.50 23.81 -20.06
CA SER A 117 48.74 25.17 -20.58
C SER A 117 50.23 25.51 -20.60
N GLY A 118 50.97 25.14 -19.55
CA GLY A 118 52.43 25.29 -19.48
C GLY A 118 53.15 24.52 -20.58
N LYS A 119 52.80 23.24 -20.78
CA LYS A 119 53.41 22.39 -21.84
C LYS A 119 53.17 22.94 -23.24
N ILE A 120 51.96 23.43 -23.53
CA ILE A 120 51.61 24.01 -24.84
C ILE A 120 52.32 25.35 -25.05
N ARG A 121 52.34 26.23 -24.04
CA ARG A 121 53.05 27.52 -24.12
C ARG A 121 54.56 27.35 -24.26
N ALA A 122 55.15 26.35 -23.61
CA ALA A 122 56.56 26.00 -23.77
C ALA A 122 56.92 25.59 -25.20
N LYS A 123 55.95 25.09 -25.97
CA LYS A 123 56.08 24.82 -27.41
C LYS A 123 55.87 26.07 -28.28
N GLY A 124 55.70 27.25 -27.71
CA GLY A 124 55.48 28.50 -28.44
C GLY A 124 54.08 28.62 -29.07
N LEU A 125 53.10 27.87 -28.56
CA LEU A 125 51.71 27.91 -29.01
C LEU A 125 50.85 28.70 -28.00
N ALA A 126 49.82 29.38 -28.49
CA ALA A 126 48.84 30.06 -27.64
C ALA A 126 47.78 29.07 -27.13
N VAL A 127 47.22 29.33 -25.94
CA VAL A 127 46.23 28.44 -25.30
C VAL A 127 44.92 29.18 -25.10
N LYS A 128 43.82 28.59 -25.56
CA LYS A 128 42.45 28.98 -25.22
C LYS A 128 41.81 27.87 -24.40
N VAL A 129 41.15 28.22 -23.30
CA VAL A 129 40.46 27.25 -22.45
C VAL A 129 38.97 27.28 -22.77
N ALA A 130 38.39 26.12 -23.02
CA ALA A 130 36.95 25.89 -23.11
C ALA A 130 36.58 24.80 -22.10
N THR A 131 35.40 24.86 -21.51
CA THR A 131 34.91 23.80 -20.61
C THR A 131 33.95 22.88 -21.33
N VAL A 132 33.93 21.61 -20.95
CA VAL A 132 33.00 20.61 -21.45
C VAL A 132 32.52 19.75 -20.29
N ALA A 133 31.22 19.43 -20.28
CA ALA A 133 30.67 18.50 -19.31
C ALA A 133 31.30 17.11 -19.54
N SER A 134 32.03 16.60 -18.55
CA SER A 134 32.70 15.29 -18.61
C SER A 134 32.56 14.56 -17.28
N ASP A 135 32.77 13.25 -17.36
CA ASP A 135 32.84 12.36 -16.20
C ASP A 135 34.29 12.32 -15.62
N ASP A 136 35.26 12.90 -16.34
CA ASP A 136 36.65 13.07 -15.90
C ASP A 136 36.78 14.04 -14.71
N PRO A 137 37.87 13.95 -13.91
CA PRO A 137 38.10 14.86 -12.79
C PRO A 137 38.08 16.33 -13.22
N GLU A 138 37.39 17.18 -12.46
CA GLU A 138 37.26 18.60 -12.77
C GLU A 138 38.63 19.28 -12.91
N GLY A 139 38.81 20.10 -13.95
CA GLY A 139 40.08 20.77 -14.21
C GLY A 139 41.08 19.96 -15.04
N THR A 140 40.75 18.72 -15.45
CA THR A 140 41.59 17.92 -16.36
C THR A 140 41.25 18.17 -17.83
N VAL A 141 42.23 18.08 -18.72
CA VAL A 141 41.99 18.24 -20.17
C VAL A 141 41.42 16.96 -20.76
N VAL A 142 40.23 17.04 -21.34
CA VAL A 142 39.53 15.92 -22.00
C VAL A 142 39.98 15.77 -23.45
N ARG A 143 40.15 16.90 -24.16
CA ARG A 143 40.60 16.92 -25.56
C ARG A 143 41.20 18.27 -25.94
N THR A 144 41.91 18.28 -27.06
CA THR A 144 42.46 19.52 -27.65
C THR A 144 41.98 19.71 -29.08
N SER A 145 41.93 20.96 -29.54
CA SER A 145 41.70 21.31 -30.94
C SER A 145 42.69 22.39 -31.37
N PRO A 146 43.62 22.12 -32.31
CA PRO A 146 43.83 20.85 -33.02
C PRO A 146 44.20 19.67 -32.10
N ALA A 147 44.01 18.44 -32.60
CA ALA A 147 44.32 17.22 -31.85
C ALA A 147 45.83 17.11 -31.57
N SER A 148 46.21 16.40 -30.50
CA SER A 148 47.60 16.11 -30.18
C SER A 148 48.34 15.49 -31.37
N GLY A 149 49.62 15.83 -31.53
CA GLY A 149 50.43 15.42 -32.68
C GLY A 149 50.20 16.24 -33.95
N THR A 150 49.13 17.04 -34.03
CA THR A 150 48.90 17.95 -35.17
C THR A 150 49.96 19.05 -35.17
N ARG A 151 50.53 19.35 -36.35
CA ARG A 151 51.48 20.44 -36.53
C ARG A 151 50.73 21.78 -36.61
N ALA A 152 51.13 22.74 -35.79
CA ALA A 152 50.51 24.05 -35.72
C ALA A 152 51.57 25.15 -35.87
N GLN A 153 51.21 26.29 -36.46
CA GLN A 153 52.15 27.40 -36.60
C GLN A 153 52.51 27.97 -35.22
N VAL A 154 53.74 28.43 -35.03
CA VAL A 154 54.14 29.13 -33.80
C VAL A 154 53.21 30.32 -33.56
N GLY A 155 52.76 30.51 -32.33
CA GLY A 155 51.78 31.53 -31.95
C GLY A 155 50.31 31.17 -32.26
N SER A 156 50.03 30.08 -33.00
CA SER A 156 48.66 29.64 -33.24
C SER A 156 47.99 29.16 -31.94
N THR A 157 46.65 29.26 -31.91
CA THR A 157 45.86 28.97 -30.71
C THR A 157 45.42 27.50 -30.69
N VAL A 158 45.81 26.78 -29.64
CA VAL A 158 45.27 25.46 -29.29
C VAL A 158 44.16 25.66 -28.26
N THR A 159 42.96 25.18 -28.56
CA THR A 159 41.86 25.15 -27.59
C THR A 159 41.95 23.87 -26.77
N ILE A 160 42.12 23.97 -25.46
CA ILE A 160 42.01 22.85 -24.53
C ILE A 160 40.59 22.80 -23.98
N TYR A 161 39.96 21.62 -24.03
CA TYR A 161 38.64 21.38 -23.46
C TYR A 161 38.82 20.72 -22.10
N VAL A 162 38.48 21.45 -21.05
CA VAL A 162 38.67 21.07 -19.65
C VAL A 162 37.37 20.49 -19.10
N ALA A 163 37.48 19.38 -18.39
CA ALA A 163 36.38 18.72 -17.73
C ALA A 163 35.74 19.63 -16.70
N LYS A 164 34.43 19.73 -16.77
CA LYS A 164 33.57 20.35 -15.77
C LYS A 164 32.50 19.34 -15.37
N ALA A 165 32.20 19.27 -14.08
CA ALA A 165 31.17 18.35 -13.58
C ALA A 165 29.80 18.65 -14.21
N ARG A 166 29.03 17.59 -14.50
CA ARG A 166 27.62 17.73 -14.86
C ARG A 166 26.84 18.13 -13.62
N VAL A 167 25.81 18.96 -13.79
CA VAL A 167 24.93 19.38 -12.70
C VAL A 167 23.48 19.16 -13.11
N VAL A 168 22.67 18.75 -12.15
CA VAL A 168 21.22 18.57 -12.36
C VAL A 168 20.61 19.95 -12.63
N PRO A 169 20.04 20.20 -13.83
CA PRO A 169 19.37 21.47 -14.12
C PRO A 169 18.09 21.60 -13.30
N LYS A 170 17.58 22.83 -13.17
CA LYS A 170 16.27 23.09 -12.59
C LYS A 170 15.17 22.48 -13.48
N VAL A 171 14.44 21.50 -12.94
CA VAL A 171 13.37 20.78 -13.64
C VAL A 171 12.08 20.69 -12.82
N SER A 172 12.09 21.17 -11.57
CA SER A 172 10.91 21.27 -10.72
C SER A 172 9.84 22.13 -11.36
N GLY A 173 8.60 21.63 -11.34
CA GLY A 173 7.44 22.24 -11.99
C GLY A 173 7.30 21.93 -13.49
N LEU A 174 8.32 21.35 -14.14
CA LEU A 174 8.18 20.90 -15.53
C LEU A 174 7.38 19.61 -15.61
N GLN A 175 6.73 19.38 -16.76
CA GLN A 175 6.13 18.08 -17.06
C GLN A 175 7.21 17.01 -17.25
N LEU A 176 6.92 15.77 -16.85
CA LEU A 176 7.87 14.65 -16.87
C LEU A 176 8.64 14.51 -18.20
N GLY A 177 7.95 14.71 -19.33
CA GLY A 177 8.57 14.65 -20.67
C GLY A 177 9.62 15.75 -20.89
N GLU A 178 9.32 16.98 -20.47
CA GLU A 178 10.22 18.12 -20.59
C GLU A 178 11.40 18.02 -19.62
N ALA A 179 11.15 17.57 -18.39
CA ALA A 179 12.20 17.32 -17.40
C ALA A 179 13.20 16.27 -17.90
N LYS A 180 12.72 15.14 -18.46
CA LYS A 180 13.58 14.12 -19.07
C LYS A 180 14.42 14.70 -20.21
N LYS A 181 13.84 15.55 -21.07
CA LYS A 181 14.57 16.20 -22.16
C LYS A 181 15.67 17.13 -21.64
N ALA A 182 15.38 17.92 -20.60
CA ALA A 182 16.36 18.80 -19.97
C ALA A 182 17.51 18.01 -19.32
N LEU A 183 17.21 16.93 -18.59
CA LEU A 183 18.21 16.07 -17.97
C LEU A 183 19.08 15.34 -18.99
N ARG A 184 18.49 14.83 -20.09
CA ARG A 184 19.26 14.26 -21.21
C ARG A 184 20.19 15.29 -21.86
N LYS A 185 19.77 16.55 -21.96
CA LYS A 185 20.62 17.64 -22.48
C LYS A 185 21.79 17.96 -21.54
N ALA A 186 21.61 17.83 -20.23
CA ALA A 186 22.70 17.86 -19.25
C ALA A 186 23.58 16.58 -19.28
N GLY A 187 23.12 15.55 -19.98
CA GLY A 187 23.83 14.32 -20.28
C GLY A 187 23.60 13.17 -19.31
N ALA A 188 22.47 13.20 -18.59
CA ALA A 188 21.94 12.05 -17.88
C ALA A 188 21.46 10.98 -18.87
N LYS A 189 21.81 9.72 -18.61
CA LYS A 189 21.42 8.57 -19.44
C LYS A 189 20.33 7.72 -18.79
N ASN A 190 20.36 7.60 -17.46
CA ASN A 190 19.51 6.70 -16.69
C ASN A 190 18.50 7.49 -15.84
N PHE A 191 17.26 7.03 -15.83
CA PHE A 191 16.16 7.66 -15.08
C PHE A 191 15.39 6.62 -14.28
N SER A 192 15.06 6.94 -13.04
CA SER A 192 14.05 6.23 -12.24
C SER A 192 12.87 7.17 -11.99
N ILE A 193 11.64 6.67 -11.96
CA ILE A 193 10.44 7.49 -11.75
C ILE A 193 9.77 7.02 -10.47
N ALA A 194 9.62 7.92 -9.52
CA ALA A 194 8.86 7.70 -8.29
C ALA A 194 7.66 8.64 -8.30
N TYR A 195 6.47 8.12 -8.01
CA TYR A 195 5.29 8.96 -7.88
C TYR A 195 5.06 9.32 -6.41
N VAL A 196 4.71 10.57 -6.17
CA VAL A 196 4.45 11.10 -4.82
C VAL A 196 3.14 11.86 -4.82
N ALA A 197 2.33 11.65 -3.78
CA ALA A 197 1.13 12.46 -3.58
C ALA A 197 1.54 13.92 -3.35
N SER A 198 0.99 14.85 -4.12
CA SER A 198 1.34 16.26 -4.08
C SER A 198 0.20 17.13 -4.61
N GLY A 199 0.07 18.35 -4.10
CA GLY A 199 -0.82 19.38 -4.67
C GLY A 199 -0.26 20.07 -5.92
N ALA A 200 0.93 19.68 -6.41
CA ALA A 200 1.45 20.15 -7.68
C ALA A 200 0.64 19.60 -8.87
N ALA A 201 0.75 20.24 -10.04
CA ALA A 201 0.05 19.80 -11.24
C ALA A 201 0.34 18.33 -11.57
N ASP A 202 -0.69 17.56 -11.90
CA ASP A 202 -0.53 16.12 -12.21
C ASP A 202 0.51 15.90 -13.33
N GLY A 203 1.39 14.93 -13.10
CA GLY A 203 2.51 14.61 -14.01
C GLY A 203 3.71 15.56 -13.94
N SER A 204 3.65 16.64 -13.15
CA SER A 204 4.78 17.56 -12.97
C SER A 204 5.85 17.02 -12.03
N VAL A 205 7.10 17.45 -12.21
CA VAL A 205 8.22 17.05 -11.34
C VAL A 205 8.20 17.87 -10.06
N VAL A 206 8.14 17.18 -8.93
CA VAL A 206 8.21 17.79 -7.59
C VAL A 206 9.65 17.98 -7.14
N ALA A 207 10.50 16.96 -7.40
CA ALA A 207 11.90 16.97 -7.03
C ALA A 207 12.67 15.91 -7.83
N THR A 208 14.00 15.98 -7.76
CA THR A 208 14.90 14.95 -8.28
C THR A 208 15.88 14.49 -7.20
N GLU A 209 16.40 13.27 -7.36
CA GLU A 209 17.52 12.74 -6.59
C GLU A 209 18.57 12.20 -7.58
N PRO A 210 19.80 12.77 -7.64
CA PRO A 210 20.29 13.91 -6.87
C PRO A 210 19.48 15.21 -7.04
N ALA A 211 19.50 16.07 -6.03
CA ALA A 211 18.77 17.33 -6.01
C ALA A 211 19.25 18.31 -7.10
N GLU A 212 18.44 19.31 -7.43
CA GLU A 212 18.80 20.34 -8.40
C GLU A 212 20.11 21.05 -8.01
N GLY A 213 20.99 21.26 -8.99
CA GLY A 213 22.33 21.82 -8.78
C GLY A 213 23.38 20.82 -8.28
N ALA A 214 22.98 19.62 -7.82
CA ALA A 214 23.93 18.58 -7.44
C ALA A 214 24.69 18.06 -8.66
N THR A 215 25.92 17.61 -8.44
CA THR A 215 26.73 16.99 -9.49
C THR A 215 26.34 15.54 -9.71
N PHE A 216 26.50 15.04 -10.95
CA PHE A 216 26.23 13.65 -11.29
C PHE A 216 27.14 13.15 -12.41
N GLN A 217 27.34 11.84 -12.50
CA GLN A 217 28.05 11.16 -13.58
C GLN A 217 27.05 10.69 -14.65
N ALA A 218 27.46 10.58 -15.91
CA ALA A 218 26.54 10.15 -16.97
C ALA A 218 25.90 8.76 -16.72
N SER A 219 26.57 7.89 -15.97
CA SER A 219 26.11 6.56 -15.55
C SER A 219 25.12 6.59 -14.39
N ASP A 220 25.07 7.68 -13.62
CA ASP A 220 24.20 7.77 -12.46
C ASP A 220 22.73 7.72 -12.85
N THR A 221 21.92 7.11 -11.98
CA THR A 221 20.46 7.08 -12.16
C THR A 221 19.85 8.27 -11.45
N ILE A 222 19.23 9.17 -12.21
CA ILE A 222 18.48 10.29 -11.63
C ILE A 222 17.05 9.84 -11.36
N THR A 223 16.66 9.83 -10.08
CA THR A 223 15.28 9.56 -9.67
C THR A 223 14.46 10.84 -9.78
N ILE A 224 13.39 10.81 -10.56
CA ILE A 224 12.47 11.92 -10.77
C ILE A 224 11.21 11.64 -9.94
N LYS A 225 10.94 12.49 -8.96
CA LYS A 225 9.72 12.43 -8.15
C LYS A 225 8.62 13.22 -8.87
N VAL A 226 7.57 12.52 -9.31
CA VAL A 226 6.47 13.07 -10.10
C VAL A 226 5.22 13.19 -9.25
N ALA A 227 4.57 14.35 -9.32
CA ALA A 227 3.31 14.62 -8.65
C ALA A 227 2.21 13.70 -9.17
N ARG A 228 1.49 13.10 -8.23
CA ARG A 228 0.16 12.54 -8.43
C ARG A 228 -0.80 13.21 -7.46
N PRO A 229 -2.06 13.38 -7.84
CA PRO A 229 -3.03 13.98 -6.94
C PRO A 229 -3.38 13.03 -5.79
N TYR A 230 -3.91 13.57 -4.70
CA TYR A 230 -4.39 12.75 -3.59
C TYR A 230 -5.68 12.04 -3.99
N THR A 231 -5.81 10.77 -3.63
CA THR A 231 -6.99 9.95 -3.93
C THR A 231 -7.51 9.29 -2.67
N VAL A 232 -8.82 9.33 -2.46
CA VAL A 232 -9.45 8.66 -1.32
C VAL A 232 -9.22 7.14 -1.42
N PRO A 233 -8.58 6.50 -0.44
CA PRO A 233 -8.35 5.06 -0.46
C PRO A 233 -9.67 4.28 -0.30
N TYR A 234 -9.69 3.03 -0.76
CA TYR A 234 -10.81 2.15 -0.52
C TYR A 234 -10.81 1.65 0.94
N VAL A 235 -11.77 2.16 1.72
CA VAL A 235 -11.89 1.92 3.17
C VAL A 235 -13.23 1.33 3.58
N VAL A 236 -14.20 1.25 2.67
CA VAL A 236 -15.51 0.63 2.93
C VAL A 236 -15.33 -0.87 3.25
N GLY A 237 -16.01 -1.33 4.29
CA GLY A 237 -15.90 -2.70 4.81
C GLY A 237 -14.67 -2.95 5.71
N LYS A 238 -13.81 -1.96 5.93
CA LYS A 238 -12.72 -2.05 6.91
C LYS A 238 -13.19 -1.62 8.29
N THR A 239 -12.45 -2.02 9.32
CA THR A 239 -12.61 -1.47 10.66
C THR A 239 -12.29 0.03 10.66
N GLU A 240 -12.88 0.79 11.57
CA GLU A 240 -12.58 2.22 11.75
C GLU A 240 -11.07 2.47 11.93
N ALA A 241 -10.40 1.63 12.72
CA ALA A 241 -8.96 1.75 12.97
C ALA A 241 -8.15 1.58 11.68
N ASP A 242 -8.43 0.54 10.90
CA ASP A 242 -7.75 0.28 9.63
C ASP A 242 -8.06 1.35 8.57
N ALA A 243 -9.29 1.84 8.55
CA ALA A 243 -9.71 2.92 7.67
C ALA A 243 -8.98 4.24 7.99
N ARG A 244 -8.90 4.61 9.27
CA ARG A 244 -8.13 5.79 9.71
C ARG A 244 -6.66 5.67 9.33
N ALA A 245 -6.06 4.49 9.52
CA ALA A 245 -4.67 4.22 9.14
C ALA A 245 -4.47 4.38 7.63
N ALA A 246 -5.34 3.78 6.80
CA ALA A 246 -5.26 3.89 5.35
C ALA A 246 -5.43 5.34 4.84
N VAL A 247 -6.33 6.12 5.45
CA VAL A 247 -6.52 7.54 5.12
C VAL A 247 -5.27 8.35 5.51
N ALA A 248 -4.67 8.09 6.68
CA ALA A 248 -3.44 8.74 7.11
C ALA A 248 -2.23 8.40 6.21
N GLU A 249 -2.09 7.13 5.79
CA GLU A 249 -1.06 6.69 4.85
C GLU A 249 -1.19 7.37 3.48
N ALA A 250 -2.42 7.65 3.05
CA ALA A 250 -2.69 8.43 1.84
C ALA A 250 -2.38 9.94 2.01
N GLY A 251 -1.95 10.39 3.20
CA GLY A 251 -1.66 11.79 3.50
C GLY A 251 -2.91 12.66 3.69
N LEU A 252 -4.03 12.03 4.07
CA LEU A 252 -5.35 12.64 4.24
C LEU A 252 -5.77 12.65 5.71
N THR A 253 -6.77 13.45 6.04
CA THR A 253 -7.33 13.50 7.40
C THR A 253 -8.66 12.76 7.46
N ALA A 254 -8.86 11.87 8.44
CA ALA A 254 -10.13 11.17 8.64
C ALA A 254 -11.00 11.87 9.70
N SER A 255 -12.26 12.15 9.36
CA SER A 255 -13.33 12.48 10.32
C SER A 255 -14.26 11.28 10.43
N VAL A 256 -14.81 10.97 11.61
CA VAL A 256 -15.71 9.82 11.79
C VAL A 256 -17.06 10.28 12.28
N THR A 257 -18.10 9.75 11.66
CA THR A 257 -19.50 9.89 12.06
C THR A 257 -20.11 8.50 12.18
N TYR A 258 -20.83 8.24 13.27
CA TYR A 258 -21.49 6.95 13.46
C TYR A 258 -22.90 6.97 12.89
N VAL A 259 -23.29 5.88 12.23
CA VAL A 259 -24.60 5.71 11.60
C VAL A 259 -25.19 4.35 11.97
N LYS A 260 -26.51 4.28 12.06
CA LYS A 260 -27.21 2.99 12.20
C LYS A 260 -27.03 2.19 10.90
N SER A 261 -26.58 0.95 11.03
CA SER A 261 -26.31 0.04 9.90
C SER A 261 -26.47 -1.41 10.35
N ASP A 262 -26.72 -2.30 9.40
CA ASP A 262 -26.76 -3.76 9.62
C ASP A 262 -25.36 -4.40 9.52
N GLU A 263 -24.33 -3.61 9.21
CA GLU A 263 -22.92 -4.00 9.19
C GLU A 263 -22.36 -4.22 10.60
N ASP A 264 -21.32 -5.06 10.71
CA ASP A 264 -20.58 -5.28 11.96
C ASP A 264 -20.18 -3.95 12.61
N ALA A 265 -20.30 -3.87 13.93
CA ALA A 265 -20.01 -2.64 14.67
C ALA A 265 -18.58 -2.15 14.42
N GLN A 266 -18.39 -0.83 14.37
CA GLN A 266 -17.11 -0.19 14.04
C GLN A 266 -16.59 -0.46 12.60
N THR A 267 -17.44 -0.99 11.72
CA THR A 267 -17.11 -1.14 10.28
C THR A 267 -17.49 0.11 9.50
N VAL A 268 -16.61 0.56 8.60
CA VAL A 268 -16.91 1.68 7.70
C VAL A 268 -17.95 1.25 6.66
N VAL A 269 -19.10 1.91 6.71
CA VAL A 269 -20.23 1.69 5.80
C VAL A 269 -20.08 2.54 4.53
N ALA A 270 -19.57 3.77 4.68
CA ALA A 270 -19.36 4.68 3.57
C ALA A 270 -18.24 5.69 3.87
N ALA A 271 -17.72 6.33 2.83
CA ALA A 271 -16.77 7.44 2.94
C ALA A 271 -17.18 8.58 2.01
N ASP A 272 -16.99 9.82 2.46
CA ASP A 272 -17.24 11.05 1.70
C ASP A 272 -16.02 11.98 1.78
N PRO A 273 -15.38 12.35 0.66
CA PRO A 273 -15.68 11.93 -0.71
C PRO A 273 -15.53 10.41 -0.94
N ALA A 274 -16.23 9.89 -1.95
CA ALA A 274 -16.24 8.45 -2.25
C ALA A 274 -14.83 7.90 -2.57
N PRO A 275 -14.54 6.63 -2.26
CA PRO A 275 -13.27 6.00 -2.64
C PRO A 275 -12.93 6.17 -4.12
N GLY A 276 -11.65 6.45 -4.41
CA GLY A 276 -11.16 6.74 -5.76
C GLY A 276 -11.33 8.20 -6.20
N THR A 277 -12.07 9.02 -5.44
CA THR A 277 -12.21 10.46 -5.74
C THR A 277 -10.88 11.17 -5.53
N THR A 278 -10.54 12.07 -6.46
CA THR A 278 -9.37 12.94 -6.36
C THR A 278 -9.67 14.14 -5.49
N ILE A 279 -8.79 14.44 -4.54
CA ILE A 279 -8.97 15.52 -3.57
C ILE A 279 -7.69 16.37 -3.39
N GLU A 280 -7.86 17.57 -2.85
CA GLU A 280 -6.77 18.48 -2.53
C GLU A 280 -5.98 18.02 -1.31
N GLN A 281 -4.74 18.49 -1.21
CA GLN A 281 -3.87 18.19 -0.07
C GLN A 281 -4.51 18.63 1.26
N GLY A 282 -4.55 17.74 2.23
CA GLY A 282 -5.08 18.03 3.57
C GLY A 282 -6.61 18.09 3.64
N ALA A 283 -7.32 17.70 2.59
CA ALA A 283 -8.77 17.51 2.65
C ALA A 283 -9.14 16.41 3.65
N THR A 284 -10.34 16.56 4.24
CA THR A 284 -10.89 15.62 5.22
C THR A 284 -11.81 14.63 4.52
N VAL A 285 -11.58 13.34 4.77
CA VAL A 285 -12.48 12.24 4.39
C VAL A 285 -13.36 11.92 5.58
N THR A 286 -14.66 12.09 5.44
CA THR A 286 -15.65 11.69 6.44
C THR A 286 -15.98 10.23 6.27
N LEU A 287 -15.73 9.43 7.29
CA LEU A 287 -16.05 8.02 7.35
C LEU A 287 -17.37 7.85 8.10
N GLN A 288 -18.34 7.21 7.46
CA GLN A 288 -19.56 6.76 8.10
C GLN A 288 -19.33 5.35 8.62
N VAL A 289 -19.37 5.18 9.94
CA VAL A 289 -19.04 3.94 10.63
C VAL A 289 -20.29 3.36 11.28
N SER A 290 -20.48 2.04 11.19
CA SER A 290 -21.56 1.33 11.86
C SER A 290 -21.47 1.59 13.36
N ALA A 291 -22.55 2.12 13.93
CA ALA A 291 -22.57 2.61 15.29
C ALA A 291 -22.14 1.52 16.30
N PRO A 292 -21.33 1.86 17.30
CA PRO A 292 -20.84 0.91 18.30
C PRO A 292 -21.87 0.70 19.43
N TYR A 293 -23.17 0.80 19.14
CA TYR A 293 -24.22 0.81 20.15
C TYR A 293 -25.35 -0.16 19.80
N PRO A 294 -26.08 -0.70 20.80
CA PRO A 294 -27.32 -1.42 20.57
C PRO A 294 -28.30 -0.64 19.70
N SER A 295 -29.08 -1.36 18.90
CA SER A 295 -30.10 -0.81 18.00
C SER A 295 -31.20 -0.04 18.74
N ASP A 296 -31.50 -0.48 19.97
CA ASP A 296 -32.48 0.06 20.90
C ASP A 296 -32.17 -0.43 22.33
N TYR A 297 -32.62 0.29 23.37
CA TYR A 297 -32.33 -0.08 24.77
C TYR A 297 -33.04 -1.36 25.24
N HIS A 298 -34.09 -1.82 24.54
CA HIS A 298 -34.75 -3.09 24.81
C HIS A 298 -33.94 -4.29 24.33
N HIS A 299 -32.99 -4.11 23.40
CA HIS A 299 -32.26 -5.20 22.74
C HIS A 299 -31.10 -5.73 23.61
N LEU A 300 -31.42 -6.33 24.77
CA LEU A 300 -30.44 -6.67 25.82
C LEU A 300 -29.31 -7.60 25.35
N ARG A 301 -29.56 -8.45 24.34
CA ARG A 301 -28.54 -9.35 23.79
C ARG A 301 -27.42 -8.60 23.09
N GLU A 302 -27.71 -7.45 22.49
CA GLU A 302 -26.74 -6.68 21.71
C GLU A 302 -25.71 -6.01 22.62
N TYR A 303 -26.07 -5.66 23.86
CA TYR A 303 -25.18 -5.02 24.85
C TYR A 303 -23.88 -5.82 25.10
N PHE A 304 -23.94 -7.15 24.99
CA PHE A 304 -22.79 -8.03 25.16
C PHE A 304 -21.72 -7.87 24.06
N ASN A 305 -22.09 -7.29 22.91
CA ASN A 305 -21.16 -6.99 21.82
C ASN A 305 -20.36 -5.70 22.09
N TYR A 306 -20.86 -4.80 22.93
CA TYR A 306 -20.34 -3.43 23.07
C TYR A 306 -19.61 -3.16 24.39
N LYS A 307 -19.70 -4.07 25.38
CA LYS A 307 -18.98 -4.09 26.67
C LYS A 307 -18.75 -2.70 27.30
N THR A 308 -17.64 -2.03 26.98
CA THR A 308 -17.24 -0.74 27.55
C THR A 308 -18.06 0.47 27.09
N HIS A 309 -18.81 0.36 25.99
CA HIS A 309 -19.58 1.45 25.40
C HIS A 309 -21.05 1.53 25.86
N VAL A 310 -21.49 0.57 26.68
CA VAL A 310 -22.88 0.48 27.18
C VAL A 310 -23.29 1.73 27.95
N THR A 311 -22.41 2.30 28.78
CA THR A 311 -22.75 3.49 29.56
C THR A 311 -22.99 4.72 28.68
N GLU A 312 -22.15 4.91 27.67
CA GLU A 312 -22.27 6.04 26.75
C GLU A 312 -23.58 5.96 25.97
N PHE A 313 -23.91 4.77 25.45
CA PHE A 313 -25.19 4.49 24.80
C PHE A 313 -26.38 4.84 25.70
N LEU A 314 -26.43 4.26 26.91
CA LEU A 314 -27.55 4.47 27.84
C LEU A 314 -27.72 5.94 28.22
N LYS A 315 -26.63 6.68 28.41
CA LYS A 315 -26.68 8.14 28.65
C LYS A 315 -27.24 8.90 27.46
N GLY A 316 -26.86 8.52 26.23
CA GLY A 316 -27.43 9.07 24.99
C GLY A 316 -28.93 8.81 24.87
N GLU A 317 -29.39 7.64 25.34
CA GLU A 317 -30.80 7.27 25.45
C GLU A 317 -31.54 7.96 26.61
N GLY A 318 -30.88 8.80 27.40
CA GLY A 318 -31.50 9.55 28.50
C GLY A 318 -31.54 8.82 29.84
N PHE A 319 -30.88 7.68 29.98
CA PHE A 319 -30.69 7.04 31.28
C PHE A 319 -29.59 7.73 32.10
N GLN A 320 -29.78 7.76 33.42
CA GLN A 320 -28.82 8.30 34.37
C GLN A 320 -28.17 7.17 35.16
N LEU A 321 -26.84 7.24 35.34
CA LEU A 321 -26.11 6.31 36.19
C LEU A 321 -26.46 6.57 37.65
N ALA A 322 -27.19 5.64 38.28
CA ALA A 322 -27.69 5.78 39.65
C ALA A 322 -26.83 5.04 40.69
N SER A 323 -26.16 3.95 40.30
CA SER A 323 -25.24 3.22 41.18
C SER A 323 -24.23 2.46 40.33
N SER A 324 -22.99 2.38 40.81
CA SER A 324 -21.92 1.66 40.14
C SER A 324 -20.93 1.06 41.13
N SER A 325 -20.66 -0.23 41.00
CA SER A 325 -19.64 -0.93 41.76
C SER A 325 -19.13 -2.15 40.99
N THR A 326 -17.98 -2.65 41.40
CA THR A 326 -17.43 -3.92 40.91
C THR A 326 -17.68 -5.00 41.96
N GLY A 327 -18.35 -6.08 41.58
CA GLY A 327 -18.56 -7.26 42.41
C GLY A 327 -17.36 -8.20 42.43
N ASP A 328 -17.54 -9.36 43.05
CA ASP A 328 -16.53 -10.41 43.07
C ASP A 328 -16.18 -10.86 41.64
N GLY A 329 -14.91 -11.18 41.40
CA GLY A 329 -14.44 -11.59 40.08
C GLY A 329 -14.39 -10.47 39.02
N GLY A 330 -14.54 -9.20 39.41
CA GLY A 330 -14.43 -8.08 38.48
C GLY A 330 -15.70 -7.79 37.68
N VAL A 331 -16.84 -8.35 38.09
CA VAL A 331 -18.13 -8.20 37.40
C VAL A 331 -18.74 -6.84 37.70
N ALA A 332 -19.30 -6.20 36.69
CA ALA A 332 -20.00 -4.93 36.83
C ALA A 332 -21.34 -5.11 37.58
N ARG A 333 -21.57 -4.28 38.59
CA ARG A 333 -22.87 -4.12 39.27
C ARG A 333 -23.30 -2.66 39.12
N VAL A 334 -24.09 -2.40 38.10
CA VAL A 334 -24.41 -1.03 37.67
C VAL A 334 -25.90 -0.87 37.47
N LEU A 335 -26.46 0.23 37.96
CA LEU A 335 -27.86 0.60 37.79
C LEU A 335 -27.97 1.92 37.04
N TYR A 336 -28.73 1.89 35.96
CA TYR A 336 -29.15 3.05 35.19
C TYR A 336 -30.65 3.25 35.34
N THR A 337 -31.08 4.49 35.55
CA THR A 337 -32.49 4.84 35.76
C THR A 337 -32.92 5.91 34.79
N SER A 338 -34.12 5.78 34.24
CA SER A 338 -34.82 6.79 33.46
C SER A 338 -36.24 6.94 34.01
N ALA A 339 -36.75 8.17 34.05
CA ALA A 339 -38.09 8.44 34.55
C ALA A 339 -39.20 7.87 33.64
N ASP A 340 -38.92 7.77 32.34
CA ASP A 340 -39.85 7.38 31.29
C ASP A 340 -39.57 5.99 30.69
N LYS A 341 -38.33 5.48 30.78
CA LYS A 341 -37.89 4.21 30.19
C LYS A 341 -37.59 3.10 31.20
N GLY A 342 -37.76 3.37 32.49
CA GLY A 342 -37.55 2.39 33.56
C GLY A 342 -36.07 2.24 33.95
N ASN A 343 -35.64 1.01 34.29
CA ASN A 343 -34.31 0.77 34.83
C ASN A 343 -33.56 -0.32 34.06
N VAL A 344 -32.30 -0.03 33.70
CA VAL A 344 -31.36 -1.03 33.18
C VAL A 344 -30.34 -1.36 34.25
N THR A 345 -30.24 -2.63 34.61
CA THR A 345 -29.32 -3.14 35.62
C THR A 345 -28.36 -4.13 34.99
N VAL A 346 -27.06 -3.89 35.15
CA VAL A 346 -25.99 -4.84 34.82
C VAL A 346 -25.53 -5.52 36.10
N THR A 347 -25.60 -6.85 36.15
CA THR A 347 -25.28 -7.64 37.35
C THR A 347 -25.04 -9.11 37.00
N ASP A 348 -24.35 -9.80 37.90
CA ASP A 348 -24.25 -11.27 38.02
C ASP A 348 -25.55 -11.97 38.44
N THR A 349 -26.58 -11.23 38.87
CA THR A 349 -27.88 -11.81 39.29
C THR A 349 -29.06 -11.13 38.58
N PRO A 350 -29.11 -11.11 37.24
CA PRO A 350 -30.11 -10.33 36.49
C PRO A 350 -31.55 -10.78 36.74
N PHE A 351 -31.73 -12.04 37.16
CA PHE A 351 -33.02 -12.63 37.53
C PHE A 351 -33.58 -12.16 38.87
N SER A 352 -32.81 -11.43 39.68
CA SER A 352 -33.26 -10.88 40.97
C SER A 352 -33.72 -9.44 40.81
N HIS A 353 -34.91 -9.09 41.33
CA HIS A 353 -35.32 -7.68 41.44
C HIS A 353 -34.52 -6.93 42.52
N SER A 354 -33.92 -7.66 43.45
CA SER A 354 -33.09 -7.08 44.50
C SER A 354 -31.71 -6.75 43.93
N PHE A 355 -31.38 -5.47 43.91
CA PHE A 355 -30.08 -4.97 43.48
C PHE A 355 -29.34 -4.27 44.65
N PRO A 356 -28.16 -4.76 45.06
CA PRO A 356 -27.38 -4.12 46.11
C PRO A 356 -26.76 -2.83 45.57
N LYS A 357 -27.38 -1.68 45.88
CA LYS A 357 -26.88 -0.37 45.46
C LYS A 357 -25.50 -0.12 46.09
N GLY A 358 -24.48 -0.02 45.25
CA GLY A 358 -23.16 0.47 45.63
C GLY A 358 -23.16 1.99 45.85
N THR A 359 -22.10 2.48 46.50
CA THR A 359 -21.88 3.91 46.76
C THR A 359 -21.01 4.60 45.71
N GLY A 360 -20.53 3.86 44.70
CA GLY A 360 -19.67 4.39 43.66
C GLY A 360 -20.43 5.15 42.57
N THR A 361 -19.80 6.19 42.05
CA THR A 361 -20.25 6.98 40.89
C THR A 361 -19.34 6.81 39.67
N ALA A 362 -18.23 6.07 39.83
CA ALA A 362 -17.30 5.77 38.76
C ALA A 362 -17.91 4.78 37.77
N ASP A 363 -17.70 4.99 36.48
CA ASP A 363 -18.20 4.12 35.42
C ASP A 363 -17.33 2.86 35.30
N VAL A 364 -17.69 1.81 36.03
CA VAL A 364 -16.91 0.57 36.07
C VAL A 364 -16.99 -0.18 34.74
N LEU A 365 -18.07 -0.02 33.97
CA LEU A 365 -18.22 -0.61 32.64
C LEU A 365 -17.27 0.06 31.64
N ALA A 366 -17.21 1.40 31.63
CA ALA A 366 -16.21 2.11 30.83
C ALA A 366 -14.76 1.78 31.26
N SER A 367 -14.57 1.38 32.52
CA SER A 367 -13.28 0.95 33.06
C SER A 367 -12.96 -0.53 32.78
N GLY A 368 -13.80 -1.26 32.04
CA GLY A 368 -13.55 -2.63 31.60
C GLY A 368 -14.06 -3.73 32.55
N ALA A 369 -14.91 -3.42 33.53
CA ALA A 369 -15.57 -4.44 34.35
C ALA A 369 -16.42 -5.39 33.48
N ALA A 370 -16.46 -6.67 33.85
CA ALA A 370 -17.10 -7.70 33.05
C ALA A 370 -18.63 -7.58 33.10
N LEU A 371 -19.28 -7.64 31.93
CA LEU A 371 -20.73 -7.64 31.80
C LEU A 371 -21.23 -9.11 31.88
N ALA A 372 -21.79 -9.50 33.03
CA ALA A 372 -22.25 -10.88 33.27
C ALA A 372 -23.71 -11.12 32.90
N GLY A 373 -24.58 -10.13 33.11
CA GLY A 373 -26.02 -10.25 32.88
C GLY A 373 -26.68 -8.88 32.88
N ILE A 374 -27.81 -8.78 32.19
CA ILE A 374 -28.57 -7.53 32.06
C ILE A 374 -30.02 -7.79 32.40
N ARG A 375 -30.61 -6.85 33.12
CA ARG A 375 -32.02 -6.77 33.47
C ARG A 375 -32.57 -5.42 33.03
N LEU A 376 -33.69 -5.43 32.33
CA LEU A 376 -34.51 -4.25 32.06
C LEU A 376 -35.82 -4.39 32.84
N ASP A 377 -36.05 -3.47 33.77
CA ASP A 377 -37.36 -3.27 34.38
C ASP A 377 -38.09 -2.20 33.57
N PHE A 378 -39.14 -2.61 32.87
CA PHE A 378 -39.88 -1.75 31.95
C PHE A 378 -40.59 -0.62 32.70
N ALA A 379 -40.66 0.56 32.07
CA ALA A 379 -41.59 1.59 32.49
C ALA A 379 -43.04 1.09 32.30
N SER A 380 -43.97 1.59 33.12
CA SER A 380 -45.39 1.23 32.96
C SER A 380 -45.96 1.62 31.60
N ALA A 381 -45.39 2.65 30.96
CA ALA A 381 -45.78 3.12 29.64
C ALA A 381 -45.37 2.16 28.51
N ASP A 382 -44.33 1.34 28.71
CA ASP A 382 -43.80 0.39 27.72
C ASP A 382 -44.49 -0.99 27.80
N LEU A 383 -45.40 -1.17 28.77
CA LEU A 383 -46.11 -2.44 28.94
C LEU A 383 -47.19 -2.61 27.85
N PRO A 384 -47.33 -3.81 27.27
CA PRO A 384 -48.38 -4.06 26.29
C PRO A 384 -49.76 -3.94 26.96
N ALA A 385 -50.77 -3.53 26.18
CA ALA A 385 -52.12 -3.30 26.70
C ALA A 385 -52.75 -4.55 27.37
N ASN A 386 -52.32 -5.75 26.97
CA ASN A 386 -52.73 -7.01 27.57
C ASN A 386 -51.80 -7.51 28.69
N ALA A 387 -50.84 -6.73 29.20
CA ALA A 387 -49.90 -7.17 30.24
C ALA A 387 -50.60 -7.75 31.48
N SER A 388 -51.70 -7.15 31.92
CA SER A 388 -52.47 -7.62 33.09
C SER A 388 -53.27 -8.91 32.84
N SER A 389 -53.33 -9.41 31.60
CA SER A 389 -53.94 -10.71 31.30
C SER A 389 -53.08 -11.88 31.78
N LEU A 390 -51.77 -11.67 31.94
CA LEU A 390 -50.78 -12.68 32.32
C LEU A 390 -50.79 -13.92 31.41
N ASP A 391 -51.03 -13.71 30.11
CA ASP A 391 -51.02 -14.77 29.10
C ASP A 391 -49.70 -14.87 28.33
N ALA A 392 -49.56 -15.93 27.54
CA ALA A 392 -48.39 -16.15 26.70
C ALA A 392 -48.22 -15.07 25.60
N ALA A 393 -49.30 -14.40 25.20
CA ALA A 393 -49.25 -13.36 24.18
C ALA A 393 -48.60 -12.07 24.73
N ALA A 394 -48.87 -11.72 25.99
CA ALA A 394 -48.28 -10.56 26.67
C ALA A 394 -46.76 -10.69 26.79
N VAL A 395 -46.27 -11.83 27.27
CA VAL A 395 -44.82 -12.08 27.38
C VAL A 395 -44.14 -12.19 26.01
N ARG A 396 -44.85 -12.68 24.99
CA ARG A 396 -44.32 -12.73 23.63
C ARG A 396 -44.16 -11.35 23.00
N GLN A 397 -45.11 -10.44 23.20
CA GLN A 397 -44.96 -9.05 22.73
C GLN A 397 -43.74 -8.36 23.33
N LEU A 398 -43.51 -8.54 24.64
CA LEU A 398 -42.31 -8.00 25.30
C LEU A 398 -41.03 -8.69 24.83
N ALA A 399 -41.06 -10.01 24.60
CA ALA A 399 -39.91 -10.72 24.03
C ALA A 399 -39.57 -10.21 22.62
N ASP A 400 -40.57 -10.02 21.77
CA ASP A 400 -40.40 -9.48 20.41
C ASP A 400 -39.88 -8.03 20.45
N ALA A 401 -40.35 -7.20 21.39
CA ALA A 401 -39.85 -5.84 21.60
C ALA A 401 -38.37 -5.80 22.05
N CYS A 402 -37.91 -6.83 22.77
CA CYS A 402 -36.50 -7.01 23.14
C CYS A 402 -35.65 -7.66 22.04
N GLY A 403 -36.23 -7.98 20.87
CA GLY A 403 -35.55 -8.70 19.80
C GLY A 403 -35.24 -10.16 20.17
N PHE A 404 -35.93 -10.73 21.16
CA PHE A 404 -35.69 -12.09 21.60
C PHE A 404 -36.32 -13.13 20.67
N THR A 405 -35.59 -14.21 20.42
CA THR A 405 -36.04 -15.36 19.61
C THR A 405 -35.79 -16.67 20.35
N GLY A 406 -36.30 -17.79 19.85
CA GLY A 406 -36.05 -19.10 20.48
C GLY A 406 -36.77 -19.30 21.81
N MET A 407 -37.95 -18.71 21.98
CA MET A 407 -38.82 -18.97 23.14
C MET A 407 -39.15 -20.46 23.22
N SER A 408 -38.84 -21.09 24.36
CA SER A 408 -38.97 -22.53 24.56
C SER A 408 -39.91 -22.88 25.71
N GLN A 409 -40.12 -21.98 26.66
CA GLN A 409 -40.94 -22.23 27.84
C GLN A 409 -41.81 -21.03 28.20
N THR A 410 -42.98 -21.31 28.76
CA THR A 410 -43.83 -20.34 29.43
C THR A 410 -44.40 -21.00 30.68
N LEU A 411 -44.34 -20.27 31.79
CA LEU A 411 -44.71 -20.73 33.13
C LEU A 411 -45.61 -19.71 33.80
N THR A 412 -46.69 -20.17 34.41
CA THR A 412 -47.61 -19.35 35.21
C THR A 412 -47.54 -19.73 36.69
N GLN A 413 -48.16 -18.92 37.56
CA GLN A 413 -48.21 -19.15 39.01
C GLN A 413 -48.77 -20.53 39.42
N ASP A 414 -49.66 -21.10 38.62
CA ASP A 414 -50.27 -22.41 38.90
C ASP A 414 -49.33 -23.57 38.60
N GLN A 415 -48.35 -23.35 37.71
CA GLN A 415 -47.42 -24.37 37.24
C GLN A 415 -46.09 -24.35 38.02
N VAL A 416 -45.77 -23.25 38.70
CA VAL A 416 -44.47 -23.07 39.37
C VAL A 416 -44.26 -24.05 40.52
N VAL A 417 -43.08 -24.68 40.52
CA VAL A 417 -42.62 -25.55 41.61
C VAL A 417 -41.81 -24.71 42.59
N VAL A 418 -42.38 -24.49 43.77
CA VAL A 418 -41.74 -23.69 44.84
C VAL A 418 -41.04 -24.62 45.83
N PRO A 419 -39.75 -24.39 46.13
CA PRO A 419 -39.04 -25.14 47.17
C PRO A 419 -39.76 -25.09 48.52
N SER A 420 -39.66 -26.16 49.31
CA SER A 420 -40.41 -26.31 50.58
C SER A 420 -40.12 -25.23 51.64
N ASN A 421 -39.00 -24.52 51.50
CA ASN A 421 -38.59 -23.41 52.38
C ASN A 421 -39.13 -22.03 51.96
N LEU A 422 -39.79 -21.93 50.80
CA LEU A 422 -40.38 -20.70 50.27
C LEU A 422 -41.91 -20.75 50.34
N ARG A 423 -42.56 -19.61 50.57
CA ARG A 423 -44.03 -19.49 50.57
C ARG A 423 -44.48 -18.68 49.36
N LYS A 424 -45.49 -19.17 48.64
CA LYS A 424 -46.15 -18.41 47.56
C LYS A 424 -46.75 -17.13 48.15
N SER A 425 -46.51 -16.00 47.47
CA SER A 425 -47.21 -14.74 47.73
C SER A 425 -48.56 -14.70 47.02
N SER A 426 -49.33 -13.63 47.22
CA SER A 426 -50.57 -13.36 46.45
C SER A 426 -50.31 -12.89 45.02
N ALA A 427 -49.04 -12.63 44.65
CA ALA A 427 -48.70 -12.13 43.34
C ALA A 427 -48.91 -13.20 42.26
N GLN A 428 -49.54 -12.79 41.17
CA GLN A 428 -49.75 -13.61 40.00
C GLN A 428 -48.72 -13.26 38.93
N PHE A 429 -48.25 -14.22 38.17
CA PHE A 429 -47.24 -13.96 37.15
C PHE A 429 -47.34 -14.89 35.95
N VAL A 430 -46.72 -14.45 34.86
CA VAL A 430 -46.35 -15.27 33.71
C VAL A 430 -44.88 -15.00 33.39
N CYS A 431 -44.12 -16.07 33.17
CA CYS A 431 -42.69 -16.04 32.88
C CYS A 431 -42.47 -16.78 31.56
N ALA A 432 -41.77 -16.16 30.62
CA ALA A 432 -41.27 -16.82 29.42
C ALA A 432 -39.76 -16.96 29.49
N TYR A 433 -39.25 -18.01 28.86
CA TYR A 433 -37.83 -18.28 28.71
C TYR A 433 -37.53 -18.71 27.29
N GLY A 434 -36.34 -18.36 26.81
CA GLY A 434 -35.81 -18.83 25.55
C GLY A 434 -34.30 -18.72 25.47
N GLU A 435 -33.77 -19.24 24.37
CA GLU A 435 -32.34 -19.30 24.11
C GLU A 435 -31.99 -18.68 22.75
N MET A 436 -30.88 -17.96 22.70
CA MET A 436 -30.35 -17.31 21.50
C MET A 436 -28.84 -17.55 21.42
N GLY A 437 -28.44 -18.64 20.77
CA GLY A 437 -27.04 -19.08 20.72
C GLY A 437 -26.54 -19.45 22.12
N ASP A 438 -25.44 -18.83 22.55
CA ASP A 438 -24.82 -19.04 23.87
C ASP A 438 -25.47 -18.24 25.01
N TYR A 439 -26.59 -17.58 24.73
CA TYR A 439 -27.30 -16.73 25.67
C TYR A 439 -28.68 -17.30 25.93
N CYS A 440 -29.20 -17.00 27.11
CA CYS A 440 -30.59 -17.22 27.44
C CYS A 440 -31.21 -15.94 27.98
N TRP A 441 -32.52 -15.85 27.84
CA TRP A 441 -33.29 -14.69 28.21
C TRP A 441 -34.57 -15.11 28.90
N SER A 442 -35.12 -14.20 29.69
CA SER A 442 -36.44 -14.38 30.28
C SER A 442 -37.25 -13.09 30.23
N VAL A 443 -38.56 -13.24 30.18
CA VAL A 443 -39.51 -12.14 30.32
C VAL A 443 -40.50 -12.52 31.40
N LEU A 444 -40.61 -11.69 32.43
CA LEU A 444 -41.49 -11.91 33.57
C LEU A 444 -42.47 -10.76 33.68
N ILE A 445 -43.77 -11.05 33.70
CA ILE A 445 -44.82 -10.09 34.03
C ILE A 445 -45.41 -10.52 35.38
N VAL A 446 -45.42 -9.60 36.33
CA VAL A 446 -45.96 -9.81 37.68
C VAL A 446 -47.09 -8.82 37.91
N ARG A 447 -48.23 -9.33 38.38
CA ARG A 447 -49.32 -8.56 38.95
C ARG A 447 -49.37 -8.80 40.44
N ASP A 448 -49.15 -7.76 41.22
CA ASP A 448 -49.33 -7.77 42.66
C ASP A 448 -50.29 -6.64 43.06
N ALA A 449 -51.38 -7.02 43.72
CA ALA A 449 -52.56 -6.17 43.91
C ALA A 449 -52.96 -5.47 42.59
N ASP A 450 -53.04 -4.14 42.59
CA ASP A 450 -53.43 -3.34 41.42
C ASP A 450 -52.24 -2.90 40.54
N ARG A 451 -51.03 -3.41 40.80
CA ARG A 451 -49.82 -3.03 40.06
C ARG A 451 -49.34 -4.15 39.16
N THR A 452 -49.21 -3.85 37.86
CA THR A 452 -48.52 -4.71 36.90
C THR A 452 -47.11 -4.18 36.67
N ARG A 453 -46.11 -5.06 36.73
CA ARG A 453 -44.71 -4.77 36.35
C ARG A 453 -44.22 -5.84 35.39
N ALA A 454 -43.31 -5.48 34.50
CA ALA A 454 -42.62 -6.43 33.67
C ALA A 454 -41.11 -6.23 33.71
N THR A 455 -40.39 -7.31 33.47
CA THR A 455 -38.94 -7.35 33.43
C THR A 455 -38.49 -8.25 32.29
N ALA A 456 -37.44 -7.85 31.58
CA ALA A 456 -36.69 -8.68 30.66
C ALA A 456 -35.27 -8.90 31.19
N THR A 457 -34.73 -10.10 31.02
CA THR A 457 -33.33 -10.40 31.38
C THR A 457 -32.62 -11.12 30.24
N CYS A 458 -31.31 -10.91 30.11
CA CYS A 458 -30.46 -11.64 29.18
C CYS A 458 -29.10 -11.89 29.82
N ALA A 459 -28.58 -13.11 29.71
CA ALA A 459 -27.25 -13.49 30.19
C ALA A 459 -26.68 -14.69 29.41
N PRO A 460 -25.34 -14.88 29.41
CA PRO A 460 -24.72 -16.09 28.90
C PRO A 460 -25.25 -17.31 29.64
N LYS A 461 -25.44 -18.44 28.94
CA LYS A 461 -25.90 -19.71 29.54
C LYS A 461 -25.01 -20.15 30.70
N SER A 462 -23.71 -19.91 30.59
CA SER A 462 -22.71 -20.22 31.61
C SER A 462 -22.94 -19.52 32.96
N LEU A 463 -23.71 -18.42 32.99
CA LEU A 463 -24.11 -17.80 34.26
C LEU A 463 -25.01 -18.74 35.06
N TYR A 464 -25.90 -19.47 34.39
CA TYR A 464 -26.88 -20.34 35.04
C TYR A 464 -26.32 -21.71 35.42
N ASP A 465 -25.21 -22.15 34.81
CA ASP A 465 -24.51 -23.41 35.15
C ASP A 465 -24.05 -23.45 36.61
N ALA A 466 -23.87 -22.30 37.25
CA ALA A 466 -23.50 -22.19 38.66
C ALA A 466 -24.66 -22.46 39.64
N TYR A 467 -25.90 -22.57 39.16
CA TYR A 467 -27.09 -22.71 40.00
C TYR A 467 -27.60 -24.16 40.03
N ASP A 468 -27.90 -24.63 41.24
CA ASP A 468 -28.55 -25.92 41.47
C ASP A 468 -30.05 -25.84 41.12
N LEU A 469 -30.37 -26.10 39.84
CA LEU A 469 -31.73 -26.10 39.33
C LEU A 469 -32.57 -27.29 39.81
N GLY A 470 -31.97 -28.28 40.49
CA GLY A 470 -32.70 -29.45 41.00
C GLY A 470 -33.82 -29.08 41.97
N LYS A 471 -33.69 -27.94 42.66
CA LYS A 471 -34.72 -27.38 43.57
C LYS A 471 -35.88 -26.70 42.84
N PHE A 472 -35.71 -26.41 41.56
CA PHE A 472 -36.64 -25.67 40.71
C PHE A 472 -37.09 -26.52 39.53
N ASN A 473 -37.28 -27.83 39.73
CA ASN A 473 -37.71 -28.75 38.68
C ASN A 473 -36.81 -28.73 37.43
N ASN A 474 -35.51 -28.46 37.61
CA ASN A 474 -34.53 -28.27 36.54
C ASN A 474 -34.92 -27.19 35.51
N SER A 475 -35.62 -26.14 35.97
CA SER A 475 -36.20 -25.09 35.12
C SER A 475 -35.73 -23.70 35.57
N ILE A 476 -35.12 -22.98 34.63
CA ILE A 476 -34.68 -21.60 34.84
C ILE A 476 -35.90 -20.69 35.06
N CYS A 477 -37.01 -20.92 34.33
CA CYS A 477 -38.26 -20.20 34.57
C CYS A 477 -38.76 -20.32 36.01
N ASP A 478 -38.72 -21.54 36.58
CA ASP A 478 -39.13 -21.79 37.97
C ASP A 478 -38.21 -21.07 38.97
N MET A 479 -36.89 -21.11 38.73
CA MET A 479 -35.92 -20.40 39.55
C MET A 479 -36.16 -18.89 39.52
N ILE A 480 -36.27 -18.30 38.31
CA ILE A 480 -36.48 -16.85 38.14
C ILE A 480 -37.79 -16.43 38.80
N ALA A 481 -38.87 -17.18 38.59
CA ALA A 481 -40.15 -16.89 39.23
C ALA A 481 -40.05 -16.92 40.76
N CYS A 482 -39.36 -17.92 41.33
CA CYS A 482 -39.19 -17.99 42.78
C CYS A 482 -38.37 -16.81 43.31
N VAL A 483 -37.19 -16.56 42.74
CA VAL A 483 -36.26 -15.53 43.21
C VAL A 483 -36.82 -14.11 43.02
N ASP A 484 -37.47 -13.84 41.89
CA ASP A 484 -37.98 -12.49 41.60
C ASP A 484 -39.32 -12.20 42.29
N VAL A 485 -40.22 -13.20 42.38
CA VAL A 485 -41.60 -12.97 42.84
C VAL A 485 -41.78 -13.28 44.33
N TYR A 486 -41.10 -14.30 44.85
CA TYR A 486 -41.32 -14.79 46.21
C TYR A 486 -40.19 -14.44 47.19
N GLY A 487 -39.03 -14.02 46.69
CA GLY A 487 -37.84 -13.72 47.49
C GLY A 487 -37.10 -15.00 47.88
#